data_AF-A0A8H5M3I1-F1
#
_entry.id   AF-A0A8H5M3I1-F1
#
_cell.length_a   1.000
_cell.length_b   1.000
_cell.length_c   1.000
_cell.angle_alpha   90.00
_cell.angle_beta   90.00
_cell.angle_gamma   90.00
#
_symmetry.space_group_name_H-M   'P 1'
#
loop_
_entity.id
_entity.type
_entity.pdbx_description
1 polymer ?
#
loop_
_entity_poly.entity_id
_entity_poly.type
_entity_poly.pdbx_seq_one_letter_code
_entity_poly.pdbx_strand_id
1 'polypeptide(L)'
;MNPEDQQIIVQYGTTYYQESIPMIVTILTYGIFILATLIAVRAIVSKSLTRSRILLLACLIAIGIGFTWDVFYFAMSNLILIKYGLVQVVRGPEGLELAGVIADKKELPLLYMSSWAGVIAASRIFLFEWDGTLLIG
;
A
#
# COMPACT_ATOMS: atom_id res chain seq x y z
N MET A 1 36.79 -7.31 -10.47
CA MET A 1 35.32 -7.52 -10.45
C MET A 1 35.07 -8.74 -11.31
N ASN A 2 34.52 -9.81 -10.73
CA ASN A 2 34.22 -11.03 -11.49
C ASN A 2 33.01 -10.76 -12.40
N PRO A 3 32.93 -11.28 -13.64
CA PRO A 3 31.74 -11.20 -14.48
C PRO A 3 30.43 -11.63 -13.78
N GLU A 4 30.49 -12.58 -12.85
CA GLU A 4 29.34 -12.99 -12.03
C GLU A 4 28.85 -11.86 -11.12
N ASP A 5 29.76 -11.17 -10.42
CA ASP A 5 29.42 -10.00 -9.59
C ASP A 5 28.79 -8.87 -10.43
N GLN A 6 29.29 -8.68 -11.66
CA GLN A 6 28.76 -7.70 -12.60
C GLN A 6 27.33 -8.03 -13.02
N GLN A 7 27.03 -9.29 -13.33
CA GLN A 7 25.68 -9.70 -13.70
C GLN A 7 24.69 -9.48 -12.55
N ILE A 8 25.09 -9.86 -11.34
CA ILE A 8 24.26 -9.70 -10.15
C ILE A 8 23.97 -8.21 -9.90
N ILE A 9 24.97 -7.34 -9.97
CA ILE A 9 24.78 -5.88 -9.78
C ILE A 9 23.87 -5.28 -10.85
N VAL A 10 24.04 -5.68 -12.12
CA VAL A 10 23.17 -5.20 -13.22
C VAL A 10 21.73 -5.69 -13.02
N GLN A 11 21.55 -6.94 -12.60
CA GLN A 11 20.23 -7.51 -12.38
C GLN A 11 19.51 -6.80 -11.22
N TYR A 12 20.16 -6.66 -10.06
CA TYR A 12 19.61 -5.90 -8.94
C TYR A 12 19.33 -4.44 -9.33
N GLY A 13 20.29 -3.75 -9.95
CA GLY A 13 20.11 -2.36 -10.39
C GLY A 13 18.93 -2.18 -11.34
N THR A 14 18.72 -3.14 -12.25
CA THR A 14 17.58 -3.16 -13.17
C THR A 14 16.27 -3.37 -12.42
N THR A 15 16.21 -4.33 -11.50
CA THR A 15 15.02 -4.58 -10.67
C THR A 15 14.64 -3.34 -9.87
N TYR A 16 15.58 -2.71 -9.17
CA TYR A 16 15.29 -1.50 -8.38
C TYR A 16 14.81 -0.34 -9.26
N TYR A 17 15.43 -0.16 -10.44
CA TYR A 17 14.99 0.87 -11.39
C TYR A 17 13.57 0.61 -11.90
N GLN A 18 13.25 -0.65 -12.20
CA GLN A 18 11.92 -1.04 -12.68
C GLN A 18 10.83 -0.92 -11.61
N GLU A 19 11.14 -1.15 -10.32
CA GLU A 19 10.18 -1.05 -9.21
C GLU A 19 10.01 0.39 -8.68
N SER A 20 11.01 1.25 -8.82
CA SER A 20 10.93 2.64 -8.35
C SER A 20 10.01 3.53 -9.22
N ILE A 21 9.91 3.26 -10.52
CA ILE A 21 8.97 3.96 -11.42
C ILE A 21 7.50 3.74 -11.00
N PRO A 22 6.98 2.50 -10.85
CA PRO A 22 5.61 2.27 -10.44
C PRO A 22 5.36 2.77 -9.01
N MET A 23 6.36 2.77 -8.12
CA MET A 23 6.26 3.42 -6.81
C MET A 23 5.93 4.91 -6.91
N ILE A 24 6.69 5.67 -7.72
CA ILE A 24 6.45 7.09 -7.91
C ILE A 24 5.07 7.34 -8.51
N VAL A 25 4.71 6.59 -9.56
CA VAL A 25 3.40 6.71 -10.22
C VAL A 25 2.26 6.42 -9.24
N THR A 26 2.39 5.37 -8.43
CA THR A 26 1.37 4.97 -7.44
C THR A 26 1.17 6.07 -6.40
N ILE A 27 2.23 6.67 -5.87
CA ILE A 27 2.14 7.75 -4.88
C ILE A 27 1.49 9.00 -5.49
N LEU A 28 1.84 9.36 -6.73
CA LEU A 28 1.25 10.51 -7.42
C LEU A 28 -0.24 10.30 -7.70
N THR A 29 -0.61 9.13 -8.23
CA THR A 29 -2.01 8.78 -8.50
C THR A 29 -2.82 8.71 -7.20
N TYR A 30 -2.22 8.23 -6.10
CA TYR A 30 -2.86 8.25 -4.79
C TYR A 30 -3.13 9.66 -4.28
N GLY A 31 -2.23 10.62 -4.52
CA GLY A 31 -2.47 12.03 -4.24
C GLY A 31 -3.69 12.58 -4.98
N ILE A 32 -3.82 12.25 -6.27
CA ILE A 32 -5.00 12.61 -7.08
C ILE A 32 -6.27 11.97 -6.51
N PHE A 33 -6.20 10.70 -6.11
CA PHE A 33 -7.30 9.97 -5.50
C PHE A 33 -7.77 10.64 -4.19
N ILE A 34 -6.86 11.07 -3.31
CA ILE A 34 -7.21 11.81 -2.09
C ILE A 34 -7.96 13.10 -2.44
N LEU A 35 -7.45 13.88 -3.40
CA LEU A 35 -8.08 15.13 -3.81
C LEU A 35 -9.50 14.89 -4.36
N ALA A 36 -9.68 13.89 -5.21
CA ALA A 36 -10.99 13.49 -5.73
C ALA A 36 -11.94 13.07 -4.60
N THR A 37 -11.44 12.30 -3.64
CA THR A 37 -12.20 11.85 -2.46
C THR A 37 -12.66 13.03 -1.61
N LEU A 38 -11.79 14.01 -1.35
CA LEU A 38 -12.13 15.21 -0.59
C LEU A 38 -13.22 16.05 -1.29
N ILE A 39 -13.13 16.19 -2.62
CA ILE A 39 -14.15 16.88 -3.42
C ILE A 39 -15.49 16.14 -3.31
N ALA A 40 -15.48 14.81 -3.43
CA ALA A 40 -16.68 13.99 -3.29
C ALA A 40 -17.31 14.10 -1.89
N VAL A 41 -16.50 14.01 -0.82
CA VAL A 41 -16.97 14.19 0.56
C VAL A 41 -17.62 15.57 0.73
N ARG A 42 -16.97 16.65 0.25
CA ARG A 42 -17.51 18.01 0.34
C ARG A 42 -18.84 18.14 -0.42
N ALA A 43 -18.96 17.53 -1.60
CA ALA A 43 -20.19 17.51 -2.39
C ALA A 43 -21.33 16.72 -1.70
N ILE A 44 -20.99 15.70 -0.91
CA ILE A 44 -21.98 14.91 -0.17
C ILE A 44 -22.46 15.67 1.07
N VAL A 45 -21.53 16.24 1.85
CA VAL A 45 -21.80 16.93 3.13
C VAL A 45 -22.43 18.31 2.94
N SER A 46 -22.19 18.97 1.81
CA SER A 46 -22.80 20.28 1.50
C SER A 46 -24.32 20.28 1.28
N LYS A 47 -24.96 19.10 1.25
CA LYS A 47 -26.42 18.94 1.12
C LYS A 47 -26.96 18.18 2.34
N SER A 48 -28.28 18.16 2.51
CA SER A 48 -28.91 17.43 3.61
C SER A 48 -28.47 15.96 3.65
N LEU A 49 -28.06 15.50 4.83
CA LEU A 49 -27.61 14.13 5.07
C LEU A 49 -28.81 13.19 5.10
N THR A 50 -29.13 12.61 3.94
CA THR A 50 -30.08 11.50 3.83
C THR A 50 -29.41 10.17 4.15
N ARG A 51 -30.18 9.14 4.53
CA ARG A 51 -29.67 7.78 4.83
C ARG A 51 -28.78 7.23 3.70
N SER A 52 -29.15 7.46 2.44
CA SER A 52 -28.36 7.05 1.27
C SER A 52 -27.01 7.77 1.17
N ARG A 53 -26.93 9.05 1.55
CA ARG A 53 -25.67 9.82 1.56
C ARG A 53 -24.72 9.37 2.66
N ILE A 54 -25.26 9.00 3.82
CA ILE A 54 -24.49 8.42 4.91
C ILE A 54 -23.87 7.09 4.46
N LEU A 55 -24.64 6.23 3.79
CA LEU A 55 -24.15 4.98 3.23
C LEU A 55 -23.06 5.22 2.16
N LEU A 56 -23.25 6.21 1.28
CA LEU A 56 -22.23 6.58 0.29
C LEU A 56 -20.94 7.08 0.93
N LEU A 57 -21.01 7.91 1.98
CA LEU A 57 -19.84 8.36 2.73
C LEU A 57 -19.11 7.18 3.40
N ALA A 58 -19.86 6.26 4.01
CA ALA A 58 -19.30 5.05 4.60
C ALA A 58 -18.55 4.20 3.58
N CYS A 59 -19.14 4.00 2.40
CA CYS A 59 -18.51 3.30 1.29
C CYS A 59 -17.22 4.02 0.82
N LEU A 60 -17.29 5.34 0.65
CA LEU A 60 -16.14 6.16 0.26
C LEU A 60 -14.98 6.05 1.27
N ILE A 61 -15.29 6.02 2.57
CA ILE A 61 -14.30 5.83 3.64
C ILE A 61 -13.70 4.42 3.58
N ALA A 62 -14.51 3.38 3.40
CA ALA A 62 -14.02 2.00 3.31
C ALA A 62 -13.07 1.82 2.11
N ILE A 63 -13.47 2.34 0.95
CA ILE A 63 -12.65 2.37 -0.27
C ILE A 63 -11.35 3.14 0.02
N GLY A 64 -11.44 4.33 0.62
CA GLY A 64 -10.29 5.15 0.97
C GLY A 64 -9.29 4.41 1.86
N ILE A 65 -9.76 3.72 2.91
CA ILE A 65 -8.88 2.96 3.79
C ILE A 65 -8.23 1.78 3.05
N GLY A 66 -8.98 1.06 2.22
CA GLY A 66 -8.44 -0.04 1.40
C GLY A 66 -7.32 0.42 0.48
N PHE A 67 -7.57 1.48 -0.30
CA PHE A 67 -6.54 2.07 -1.17
C PHE A 67 -5.34 2.63 -0.39
N THR A 68 -5.58 3.25 0.77
CA THR A 68 -4.50 3.72 1.64
C THR A 68 -3.60 2.56 2.08
N TRP A 69 -4.22 1.43 2.42
CA TRP A 69 -3.51 0.22 2.84
C TRP A 69 -2.67 -0.37 1.72
N ASP A 70 -3.23 -0.51 0.52
CA ASP A 70 -2.50 -1.03 -0.66
C ASP A 70 -1.29 -0.16 -1.00
N VAL A 71 -1.46 1.17 -1.00
CA VAL A 71 -0.37 2.11 -1.26
C VAL A 71 0.67 2.05 -0.14
N PHE A 72 0.25 1.95 1.12
CA PHE A 72 1.17 1.79 2.25
C PHE A 72 1.99 0.52 2.14
N TYR A 73 1.35 -0.62 1.86
CA TYR A 73 2.00 -1.91 1.65
C TYR A 73 3.04 -1.82 0.52
N PHE A 74 2.62 -1.31 -0.64
CA PHE A 74 3.49 -1.19 -1.81
C PHE A 74 4.69 -0.27 -1.56
N ALA A 75 4.46 0.90 -0.94
CA ALA A 75 5.53 1.84 -0.63
C ALA A 75 6.50 1.28 0.43
N MET A 76 5.99 0.63 1.48
CA MET A 76 6.82 0.05 2.53
C MET A 76 7.68 -1.11 2.05
N SER A 77 7.13 -2.00 1.22
CA SER A 77 7.90 -3.10 0.58
C SER A 77 9.06 -2.52 -0.23
N ASN A 78 8.78 -1.56 -1.11
CA ASN A 78 9.80 -0.89 -1.91
C ASN A 78 10.87 -0.18 -1.06
N LEU A 79 10.47 0.53 0.01
CA LEU A 79 11.40 1.21 0.91
C LEU A 79 12.30 0.22 1.68
N ILE A 80 11.78 -0.94 2.07
CA ILE A 80 12.57 -2.00 2.72
C ILE A 80 13.60 -2.55 1.73
N LEU A 81 13.17 -2.88 0.52
CA LEU A 81 14.05 -3.36 -0.55
C LEU A 81 15.17 -2.35 -0.84
N ILE A 82 14.84 -1.07 -1.03
CA ILE A 82 15.85 -0.02 -1.28
C ILE A 82 16.78 0.15 -0.08
N LYS A 83 16.22 0.21 1.15
CA LYS A 83 17.02 0.47 2.35
C LYS A 83 18.00 -0.66 2.64
N TYR A 84 17.53 -1.89 2.63
CA TYR A 84 18.33 -3.05 3.04
C TYR A 84 19.12 -3.66 1.89
N GLY A 85 18.62 -3.57 0.65
CA GLY A 85 19.28 -4.13 -0.52
C GLY A 85 20.22 -3.17 -1.27
N LEU A 86 20.03 -1.84 -1.15
CA LEU A 86 20.82 -0.85 -1.88
C LEU A 86 21.61 0.11 -0.96
N VAL A 87 20.96 0.65 0.07
CA VAL A 87 21.55 1.70 0.93
C VAL A 87 22.41 1.12 2.05
N GLN A 88 21.97 0.03 2.66
CA GLN A 88 22.69 -0.59 3.77
C GLN A 88 23.82 -1.47 3.24
N VAL A 89 25.05 -0.94 3.26
CA VAL A 89 26.25 -1.70 2.88
C VAL A 89 26.54 -2.74 3.96
N VAL A 90 26.20 -3.99 3.67
CA VAL A 90 26.69 -5.14 4.46
C VAL A 90 28.14 -5.39 4.05
N ARG A 91 29.07 -5.23 5.00
CA ARG A 91 30.49 -5.44 4.75
C ARG A 91 30.83 -6.93 4.81
N GLY A 92 31.41 -7.47 3.74
CA GLY A 92 31.90 -8.85 3.67
C GLY A 92 31.84 -9.42 2.24
N PRO A 93 32.50 -10.57 1.99
CA PRO A 93 32.48 -11.24 0.69
C PRO A 93 31.07 -11.68 0.25
N GLU A 94 30.17 -11.95 1.20
CA GLU A 94 28.76 -12.31 0.95
C GLU A 94 27.79 -11.11 1.10
N GLY A 95 28.33 -9.88 1.13
CA GLY A 95 27.55 -8.70 1.55
C GLY A 95 26.27 -8.46 0.76
N LEU A 96 26.27 -8.74 -0.55
CA LEU A 96 25.12 -8.51 -1.40
C LEU A 96 24.02 -9.58 -1.23
N GLU A 97 24.38 -10.86 -1.15
CA GLU A 97 23.41 -11.94 -0.88
C GLU A 97 22.81 -11.79 0.53
N LEU A 98 23.65 -11.47 1.52
CA LEU A 98 23.18 -11.27 2.89
C LEU A 98 22.22 -10.06 2.98
N ALA A 99 22.47 -9.00 2.20
CA ALA A 99 21.57 -7.83 2.11
C ALA A 99 20.18 -8.23 1.59
N GLY A 100 20.12 -9.10 0.57
CA GLY A 100 18.86 -9.66 0.04
C GLY A 100 18.10 -10.46 1.11
N VAL A 101 18.78 -11.38 1.80
CA VAL A 101 18.16 -12.19 2.87
C VAL A 101 17.64 -11.30 4.02
N ILE A 102 18.35 -10.22 4.36
CA ILE A 102 17.90 -9.27 5.38
C ILE A 102 16.66 -8.52 4.90
N ALA A 103 16.62 -8.07 3.63
CA ALA A 103 15.46 -7.41 3.06
C ALA A 103 14.21 -8.30 3.10
N ASP A 104 14.32 -9.56 2.64
CA ASP A 104 13.23 -10.55 2.67
C ASP A 104 12.70 -10.76 4.09
N LYS A 105 13.61 -10.89 5.05
CA LYS A 105 13.25 -11.08 6.47
C LYS A 105 12.53 -9.86 7.05
N LYS A 106 12.82 -8.66 6.55
CA LYS A 106 12.16 -7.41 6.96
C LYS A 106 10.84 -7.18 6.25
N GLU A 107 10.67 -7.73 5.06
CA GLU A 107 9.42 -7.68 4.30
C GLU A 107 8.38 -8.69 4.79
N LEU A 108 8.81 -9.83 5.35
CA LEU A 108 7.94 -10.90 5.88
C LEU A 108 6.68 -10.42 6.64
N PRO A 109 6.77 -9.47 7.60
CA PRO A 109 5.58 -8.95 8.29
C PRO A 109 4.56 -8.28 7.36
N LEU A 110 5.01 -7.59 6.29
CA LEU A 110 4.13 -6.96 5.32
C LEU A 110 3.37 -8.00 4.49
N LEU A 111 4.02 -9.11 4.13
CA LEU A 111 3.39 -10.19 3.35
C LEU A 111 2.16 -10.77 4.07
N TYR A 112 2.23 -10.91 5.40
CA TYR A 112 1.09 -11.34 6.22
C TYR A 112 -0.06 -10.33 6.24
N MET A 113 0.20 -9.07 5.91
CA MET A 113 -0.80 -8.01 5.88
C MET A 113 -1.28 -7.64 4.48
N SER A 114 -0.83 -8.36 3.44
CA SER A 114 -1.21 -8.12 2.04
C SER A 114 -2.72 -8.22 1.79
N SER A 115 -3.43 -9.06 2.54
CA SER A 115 -4.89 -9.25 2.42
C SER A 115 -5.73 -8.26 3.22
N TRP A 116 -5.11 -7.40 4.03
CA TRP A 116 -5.84 -6.59 5.00
C TRP A 116 -6.70 -5.51 4.34
N ALA A 117 -6.35 -5.02 3.15
CA ALA A 117 -7.21 -4.10 2.41
C ALA A 117 -8.61 -4.70 2.18
N GLY A 118 -8.67 -5.97 1.79
CA GLY A 118 -9.94 -6.70 1.61
C GLY A 118 -10.69 -6.91 2.93
N VAL A 119 -9.98 -7.25 4.01
CA VAL A 119 -10.59 -7.45 5.35
C VAL A 119 -11.16 -6.13 5.89
N ILE A 120 -10.45 -5.02 5.71
CA ILE A 120 -10.90 -3.70 6.17
C ILE A 120 -12.11 -3.24 5.35
N ALA A 121 -12.11 -3.46 4.03
CA ALA A 121 -13.25 -3.15 3.18
C ALA A 121 -14.49 -3.97 3.58
N ALA A 122 -14.31 -5.29 3.78
CA ALA A 122 -15.41 -6.19 4.15
C ALA A 122 -15.98 -5.88 5.54
N SER A 123 -15.13 -5.69 6.56
CA SER A 123 -15.57 -5.49 7.95
C SER A 123 -16.44 -4.24 8.14
N ARG A 124 -16.17 -3.15 7.41
CA ARG A 124 -17.05 -1.97 7.45
C ARG A 124 -18.40 -2.22 6.77
N ILE A 125 -18.44 -2.95 5.65
CA ILE A 125 -19.71 -3.30 4.99
C ILE A 125 -20.60 -4.12 5.94
N PHE A 126 -20.02 -5.13 6.62
CA PHE A 126 -20.75 -5.96 7.58
C PHE A 126 -21.28 -5.17 8.80
N LEU A 127 -20.51 -4.21 9.32
CA LEU A 127 -20.96 -3.37 10.44
C LEU A 127 -22.16 -2.47 10.06
N PHE A 128 -22.20 -1.93 8.83
CA PHE A 128 -23.34 -1.14 8.37
C PHE A 128 -24.59 -1.98 8.06
N GLU A 129 -24.41 -3.23 7.63
CA GLU A 129 -25.52 -4.16 7.38
C GLU A 129 -26.17 -4.60 8.71
N TRP A 130 -25.37 -4.81 9.76
CA TRP A 130 -25.84 -5.16 11.10
C TRP A 130 -26.57 -4.00 11.82
N ASP A 131 -26.07 -2.75 11.71
CA ASP A 131 -26.78 -1.58 12.25
C ASP A 131 -28.05 -1.22 11.43
N GLY A 132 -28.14 -1.67 10.18
CA GLY A 132 -29.32 -1.48 9.34
C GLY A 132 -30.54 -2.31 9.75
N THR A 133 -30.33 -3.41 10.49
CA THR A 133 -31.39 -4.34 10.91
C THR A 133 -31.97 -4.02 12.30
N LEU A 134 -31.29 -3.21 13.11
CA LEU A 134 -31.76 -2.82 14.46
C LEU A 134 -32.66 -1.57 14.50
N LEU A 135 -32.85 -0.88 13.36
CA LEU A 135 -33.73 0.30 13.24
C LEU A 135 -35.07 -0.01 12.51
N ILE A 136 -35.42 -1.28 12.35
CA ILE A 136 -36.69 -1.74 11.77
C ILE A 136 -37.46 -2.64 12.79
N GLY A 137 -37.30 -2.34 14.08
CA GLY A 137 -38.10 -2.89 15.17
C GLY A 137 -38.86 -1.79 15.88
#